data_AF-A0A953ZG63-F1
#
_entry.id   AF-A0A953ZG63-F1
#
_cell.length_a   1.000
_cell.length_b   1.000
_cell.length_c   1.000
_cell.angle_alpha   90.00
_cell.angle_beta   90.00
_cell.angle_gamma   90.00
#
_symmetry.space_group_name_H-M   'P 1'
#
loop_
_entity.id
_entity.type
_entity.pdbx_description
1 polymer ?
#
loop_
_entity_poly.entity_id
_entity_poly.type
_entity_poly.pdbx_seq_one_letter_code
_entity_poly.pdbx_strand_id
1 'polypeptide(L)'
;IMVSCNVISPQTLWFKKLRRSPMFLFVMSIFVNIGMWFERFVIIVTSLHRDYLPSSWSYYYPTWIELGTLIGSFGLFFFLFFLFIRVLPAVAFGEVKGVMNMGKKHPFAQKDGGGDDATEPTMEEIRQIAEQSKEHSPEPEVSHA
;
A
#
# COMPACT_ATOMS: atom_id res chain seq x y z
N ILE A 1 -24.13 14.59 -16.20
CA ILE A 1 -23.96 13.63 -15.08
C ILE A 1 -22.90 12.58 -15.42
N MET A 2 -23.08 11.74 -16.46
CA MET A 2 -22.06 10.73 -16.87
C MET A 2 -20.70 11.33 -17.26
N VAL A 3 -20.68 12.30 -18.18
CA VAL A 3 -19.41 12.93 -18.61
C VAL A 3 -18.81 13.77 -17.49
N SER A 4 -19.65 14.43 -16.70
CA SER A 4 -19.26 15.27 -15.58
C SER A 4 -18.53 14.44 -14.50
N CYS A 5 -19.10 13.33 -14.05
CA CYS A 5 -18.54 12.55 -12.94
C CYS A 5 -17.27 11.78 -13.35
N ASN A 6 -17.22 11.25 -14.58
CA ASN A 6 -16.08 10.47 -15.06
C ASN A 6 -14.90 11.31 -15.56
N VAL A 7 -15.15 12.53 -16.04
CA VAL A 7 -14.08 13.43 -16.49
C VAL A 7 -13.58 14.30 -15.35
N ILE A 8 -14.44 14.75 -14.43
CA ILE A 8 -14.02 15.62 -13.32
C ILE A 8 -13.23 14.85 -12.26
N SER A 9 -13.62 13.59 -11.97
CA SER A 9 -12.95 12.78 -10.94
C SER A 9 -11.45 12.59 -11.18
N PRO A 10 -10.99 12.12 -12.36
CA PRO A 10 -9.55 12.03 -12.63
C PRO A 10 -8.89 13.41 -12.74
N GLN A 11 -9.63 14.44 -13.14
CA GLN A 11 -9.07 15.79 -13.26
C GLN A 11 -8.66 16.39 -11.91
N THR A 12 -9.37 16.05 -10.83
CA THR A 12 -8.98 16.48 -9.48
C THR A 12 -7.66 15.84 -8.99
N LEU A 13 -7.23 14.72 -9.57
CA LEU A 13 -6.00 14.02 -9.20
C LEU A 13 -4.73 14.63 -9.81
N TRP A 14 -4.86 15.55 -10.78
CA TRP A 14 -3.73 16.29 -11.37
C TRP A 14 -3.02 17.17 -10.32
N PHE A 15 -3.76 17.61 -9.30
CA PHE A 15 -3.22 18.40 -8.21
C PHE A 15 -2.46 17.51 -7.20
N LYS A 16 -1.14 17.68 -7.16
CA LYS A 16 -0.22 16.94 -6.26
C LYS A 16 -0.61 17.02 -4.78
N LYS A 17 -1.24 18.12 -4.35
CA LYS A 17 -1.71 18.33 -2.97
C LYS A 17 -2.94 17.47 -2.63
N LEU A 18 -3.82 17.25 -3.61
CA LEU A 18 -5.04 16.46 -3.46
C LEU A 18 -4.73 14.95 -3.51
N ARG A 19 -3.81 14.52 -4.38
CA ARG A 19 -3.38 13.11 -4.48
C ARG A 19 -2.56 12.61 -3.28
N ARG A 20 -1.93 13.49 -2.50
CA ARG A 20 -1.11 13.09 -1.33
C ARG A 20 -1.90 13.10 -0.01
N SER A 21 -3.16 13.53 -0.03
CA SER A 21 -4.02 13.55 1.15
C SER A 21 -4.88 12.27 1.20
N PRO A 22 -4.62 11.33 2.12
CA PRO A 22 -5.38 10.09 2.21
C PRO A 22 -6.86 10.33 2.55
N MET A 23 -7.16 11.34 3.39
CA MET A 23 -8.53 11.77 3.70
C MET A 23 -9.29 12.24 2.44
N PHE A 24 -8.64 13.05 1.60
CA PHE A 24 -9.26 13.52 0.36
C PHE A 24 -9.51 12.37 -0.61
N LEU A 25 -8.54 11.48 -0.79
CA LEU A 25 -8.68 10.30 -1.65
C LEU A 25 -9.80 9.37 -1.17
N PHE A 26 -9.94 9.17 0.14
CA PHE A 26 -11.01 8.35 0.71
C PHE A 26 -12.39 8.91 0.36
N VAL A 27 -12.63 10.19 0.65
CA VAL A 27 -13.91 10.85 0.33
C VAL A 27 -14.19 10.83 -1.18
N MET A 28 -13.19 11.15 -2.01
CA MET A 28 -13.33 11.08 -3.47
C MET A 28 -13.66 9.67 -3.95
N SER A 29 -13.06 8.63 -3.37
CA SER A 29 -13.34 7.24 -3.77
C SER A 29 -14.81 6.86 -3.53
N ILE A 30 -15.43 7.34 -2.46
CA ILE A 30 -16.85 7.11 -2.17
C ILE A 30 -17.71 7.78 -3.25
N PHE A 31 -17.45 9.05 -3.55
CA PHE A 31 -18.19 9.78 -4.58
C PHE A 31 -18.05 9.15 -5.97
N VAL A 32 -16.86 8.68 -6.34
CA VAL A 32 -16.63 8.00 -7.63
C VAL A 32 -17.42 6.70 -7.71
N ASN A 33 -17.39 5.86 -6.67
CA ASN A 33 -18.13 4.60 -6.65
C ASN A 33 -19.65 4.84 -6.77
N ILE A 34 -20.19 5.82 -6.04
CA ILE A 34 -21.61 6.18 -6.13
C ILE A 34 -21.95 6.76 -7.50
N GLY A 35 -21.11 7.65 -8.04
CA GLY A 35 -21.32 8.29 -9.34
C GLY A 35 -21.34 7.30 -10.50
N MET A 36 -20.41 6.34 -10.50
CA MET A 36 -20.37 5.25 -11.48
C MET A 36 -21.58 4.32 -11.38
N TRP A 37 -21.99 3.99 -10.17
CA TRP A 37 -23.19 3.18 -9.95
C TRP A 37 -24.46 3.92 -10.42
N PHE A 38 -24.58 5.20 -10.11
CA PHE A 38 -25.70 6.04 -10.54
C PHE A 38 -25.74 6.22 -12.06
N GLU A 39 -24.58 6.34 -12.73
CA GLU A 39 -24.51 6.28 -14.20
C GLU A 39 -25.21 5.02 -14.73
N ARG A 40 -24.88 3.84 -14.18
CA ARG A 40 -25.46 2.58 -14.64
C ARG A 40 -26.95 2.49 -14.34
N PHE A 41 -27.38 2.96 -13.17
CA PHE A 41 -28.79 3.05 -12.82
C PHE A 41 -29.57 3.91 -13.83
N VAL A 42 -29.06 5.10 -14.19
CA VAL A 42 -29.72 6.00 -15.14
C VAL A 42 -29.79 5.42 -16.54
N ILE A 43 -28.71 4.79 -17.05
CA ILE A 43 -28.73 4.14 -18.38
C ILE A 43 -29.82 3.09 -18.45
N ILE A 44 -29.85 2.18 -17.47
CA ILE A 44 -30.74 1.02 -17.47
C ILE A 44 -32.20 1.47 -17.34
N VAL A 45 -32.53 2.28 -16.32
CA VAL A 45 -33.91 2.73 -16.07
C VAL A 45 -34.45 3.58 -17.22
N THR A 46 -33.63 4.48 -17.77
CA THR A 46 -34.05 5.33 -18.90
C THR A 46 -34.23 4.52 -20.17
N SER A 47 -33.40 3.50 -20.41
CA SER A 47 -33.54 2.61 -21.57
C SER A 47 -34.78 1.73 -21.52
N LEU A 48 -35.17 1.24 -20.34
CA LEU A 48 -36.34 0.37 -20.14
C LEU A 48 -37.67 1.13 -20.18
N HIS A 49 -37.68 2.40 -19.79
CA HIS A 49 -38.91 3.22 -19.82
C HIS A 49 -39.33 3.60 -21.24
N ARG A 50 -38.36 3.71 -22.16
CA ARG A 50 -38.54 4.17 -23.53
C ARG A 50 -38.28 3.04 -24.53
N ASP A 51 -39.19 2.08 -24.56
CA ASP A 51 -39.21 1.03 -25.56
C ASP A 51 -39.69 1.50 -26.94
N TYR A 52 -39.44 0.67 -27.97
CA TYR A 52 -39.74 0.94 -29.38
C TYR A 52 -41.23 1.22 -29.69
N LEU A 53 -42.16 0.76 -28.85
CA LEU A 53 -43.59 1.06 -28.98
C LEU A 53 -44.03 2.15 -27.98
N PRO A 54 -44.61 3.27 -28.44
CA PRO A 54 -45.05 4.37 -27.57
C PRO A 54 -46.12 3.98 -26.54
N SER A 55 -46.88 2.92 -26.79
CA SER A 55 -47.91 2.41 -25.87
C SER A 55 -47.34 1.75 -24.62
N SER A 56 -46.06 1.37 -24.62
CA SER A 56 -45.40 0.67 -23.51
C SER A 56 -44.61 1.60 -22.59
N TRP A 57 -44.68 2.93 -22.80
CA TRP A 57 -44.03 3.88 -21.90
C TRP A 57 -44.71 3.83 -20.52
N SER A 58 -43.98 3.33 -19.52
CA SER A 58 -44.52 3.11 -18.18
C SER A 58 -43.53 3.57 -17.12
N TYR A 59 -43.92 4.49 -16.24
CA TYR A 59 -43.07 5.06 -15.19
C TYR A 59 -42.63 4.03 -14.17
N TYR A 60 -41.32 3.84 -14.06
CA TYR A 60 -40.72 2.99 -13.05
C TYR A 60 -40.62 3.76 -11.73
N TYR A 61 -41.27 3.22 -10.70
CA TYR A 61 -41.14 3.69 -9.33
C TYR A 61 -40.40 2.62 -8.53
N PRO A 62 -39.20 2.93 -8.00
CA PRO A 62 -38.44 1.95 -7.24
C PRO A 62 -39.23 1.54 -6.00
N THR A 63 -39.34 0.24 -5.80
CA THR A 63 -40.02 -0.34 -4.64
C THR A 63 -39.05 -0.48 -3.46
N TRP A 64 -39.58 -0.50 -2.24
CA TRP A 64 -38.77 -0.68 -1.01
C TRP A 64 -37.97 -1.99 -1.01
N ILE A 65 -38.47 -3.02 -1.70
CA ILE A 65 -37.79 -4.30 -1.82
C ILE A 65 -36.51 -4.16 -2.65
N GLU A 66 -36.53 -3.40 -3.74
CA GLU A 66 -35.35 -3.17 -4.58
C GLU A 66 -34.25 -2.39 -3.84
N LEU A 67 -34.65 -1.41 -3.02
CA LEU A 67 -33.72 -0.72 -2.12
C LEU A 67 -33.18 -1.67 -1.04
N GLY A 68 -34.03 -2.53 -0.50
CA GLY A 68 -33.64 -3.57 0.46
C GLY A 68 -32.65 -4.58 -0.14
N THR A 69 -32.83 -4.99 -1.39
CA THR A 69 -31.88 -5.85 -2.11
C THR A 69 -30.56 -5.14 -2.39
N LEU A 70 -30.59 -3.85 -2.72
CA LEU A 70 -29.37 -3.05 -2.89
C LEU A 70 -28.57 -3.00 -1.58
N ILE A 71 -29.19 -2.61 -0.47
CA ILE A 71 -28.54 -2.53 0.85
C ILE A 71 -28.10 -3.92 1.31
N GLY A 72 -28.92 -4.95 1.07
CA GLY A 72 -28.60 -6.34 1.37
C GLY A 72 -27.37 -6.84 0.64
N SER A 73 -27.17 -6.47 -0.63
CA SER A 73 -25.97 -6.83 -1.39
C SER A 73 -24.69 -6.22 -0.81
N PHE A 74 -24.74 -4.95 -0.36
CA PHE A 74 -23.63 -4.31 0.36
C PHE A 74 -23.36 -5.00 1.70
N GLY A 75 -24.41 -5.32 2.46
CA GLY A 75 -24.31 -6.05 3.72
C GLY A 75 -23.66 -7.43 3.55
N LEU A 76 -24.08 -8.20 2.54
CA LEU A 76 -23.49 -9.50 2.22
C LEU A 76 -22.03 -9.36 1.79
N PHE A 77 -21.71 -8.38 0.95
CA PHE A 77 -20.32 -8.10 0.55
C PHE A 77 -19.43 -7.79 1.75
N PHE A 78 -19.84 -6.87 2.63
CA PHE A 78 -19.07 -6.55 3.83
C PHE A 78 -19.00 -7.72 4.81
N PHE A 79 -20.06 -8.51 4.94
CA PHE A 79 -20.06 -9.72 5.76
C PHE A 79 -19.03 -10.74 5.27
N LEU A 80 -19.01 -11.05 3.96
CA LEU A 80 -18.00 -11.93 3.36
C LEU A 80 -16.60 -11.33 3.44
N PHE A 81 -16.45 -10.02 3.24
CA PHE A 81 -15.17 -9.33 3.35
C PHE A 81 -14.61 -9.37 4.77
N PHE A 82 -15.44 -9.14 5.79
CA PHE A 82 -15.05 -9.25 7.19
C PHE A 82 -14.72 -10.68 7.61
N LEU A 83 -15.46 -11.66 7.09
CA LEU A 83 -15.12 -13.07 7.26
C LEU A 83 -13.74 -13.37 6.64
N PHE A 84 -13.48 -12.88 5.42
CA PHE A 84 -12.21 -13.08 4.73
C PHE A 84 -11.01 -12.51 5.50
N ILE A 85 -11.05 -11.25 5.91
CA ILE A 85 -9.95 -10.62 6.67
C ILE A 85 -9.72 -11.28 8.03
N ARG A 86 -10.74 -11.95 8.59
CA ARG A 86 -10.67 -12.62 9.89
C ARG A 86 -10.11 -14.04 9.79
N VAL A 87 -10.40 -14.75 8.69
CA VAL A 87 -10.01 -16.16 8.50
C VAL A 87 -8.68 -16.27 7.75
N LEU A 88 -8.40 -15.39 6.79
CA LEU A 88 -7.23 -15.45 5.93
C LEU A 88 -6.34 -14.22 6.09
N PRO A 89 -5.00 -14.36 5.93
CA PRO A 89 -4.10 -13.21 5.90
C PRO A 89 -4.37 -12.38 4.63
N ALA A 90 -4.82 -11.14 4.81
CA ALA A 90 -5.15 -10.23 3.71
C ALA A 90 -3.94 -9.81 2.85
N VAL A 91 -2.71 -10.07 3.30
CA VAL A 91 -1.48 -9.70 2.62
C VAL A 91 -0.74 -10.95 2.15
N ALA A 92 -0.36 -10.99 0.86
CA ALA A 92 0.41 -12.06 0.27
C ALA A 92 1.89 -11.99 0.72
N PHE A 93 2.27 -12.76 1.74
CA PHE A 93 3.63 -12.74 2.29
C PHE A 93 4.73 -13.17 1.31
N GLY A 94 4.40 -13.99 0.30
CA GLY A 94 5.36 -14.40 -0.73
C GLY A 94 5.90 -13.23 -1.56
N GLU A 95 4.98 -12.36 -2.00
CA GLU A 95 5.29 -11.19 -2.82
C GLU A 95 6.01 -10.11 -1.98
N VAL A 96 5.55 -9.87 -0.75
CA VAL A 96 6.15 -8.83 0.13
C VAL A 96 7.63 -9.11 0.40
N LYS A 97 8.03 -10.37 0.59
CA LYS A 97 9.44 -10.75 0.80
C LYS A 97 10.29 -10.53 -0.46
N GLY A 98 9.74 -10.73 -1.65
CA GLY A 98 10.42 -10.46 -2.92
C GLY A 98 10.70 -8.98 -3.13
N VAL A 99 9.72 -8.11 -2.87
CA VAL A 99 9.85 -6.65 -3.07
C VAL A 99 10.77 -6.00 -2.03
N MET A 100 10.76 -6.49 -0.77
CA MET A 100 11.66 -5.98 0.27
C MET A 100 13.14 -6.21 -0.04
N ASN A 101 13.47 -7.28 -0.76
CA ASN A 101 14.84 -7.57 -1.20
C ASN A 101 15.27 -6.76 -2.43
N MET A 102 14.33 -6.19 -3.19
CA MET A 102 14.62 -5.26 -4.28
C MET A 102 14.98 -3.85 -3.76
N GLY A 103 14.36 -3.40 -2.67
CA GLY A 103 14.65 -2.08 -2.08
C GLY A 103 16.06 -1.95 -1.47
N LYS A 104 16.71 -3.07 -1.14
CA LYS A 104 18.08 -3.09 -0.58
C LYS A 104 19.20 -3.18 -1.63
N LYS A 105 18.89 -3.34 -2.92
CA LYS A 105 19.88 -3.58 -3.99
C LYS A 105 20.31 -2.31 -4.76
N HIS A 106 20.49 -1.20 -4.07
CA HIS A 106 21.29 -0.07 -4.56
C HIS A 106 22.47 0.23 -3.62
N PRO A 107 23.58 -0.52 -3.72
CA PRO A 107 24.85 -0.13 -3.12
C PRO A 107 25.53 0.91 -4.03
N PHE A 108 25.05 2.14 -4.05
CA PHE A 108 25.82 3.24 -4.64
C PHE A 108 25.76 4.49 -3.74
N ALA A 109 26.89 4.71 -3.07
CA ALA A 109 27.42 5.97 -2.55
C ALA A 109 26.67 6.66 -1.40
N GLN A 110 26.94 6.19 -0.18
CA GLN A 110 27.10 7.10 0.97
C GLN A 110 28.37 6.67 1.71
N LYS A 111 29.49 7.32 1.39
CA LYS A 111 30.72 7.24 2.19
C LYS A 111 30.61 8.35 3.23
N ASP A 112 29.87 8.09 4.29
CA ASP A 112 29.88 8.94 5.47
C ASP A 112 31.13 8.60 6.28
N GLY A 113 32.09 9.51 6.24
CA GLY A 113 33.16 9.54 7.21
C GLY A 113 32.56 9.90 8.57
N GLY A 114 32.79 9.02 9.53
CA GLY A 114 32.38 9.09 10.93
C GLY A 114 32.36 7.64 11.40
N GLY A 115 33.49 7.10 11.86
CA GLY A 115 33.99 7.43 13.20
C GLY A 115 33.10 6.66 14.18
N ASP A 116 33.67 5.64 14.80
CA ASP A 116 33.09 4.85 15.90
C ASP A 116 32.40 3.52 15.49
N ASP A 117 33.20 2.59 14.97
CA ASP A 117 33.02 1.16 15.30
C ASP A 117 34.40 0.59 15.64
N ALA A 118 34.89 0.98 16.82
CA ALA A 118 35.86 0.17 17.53
C ALA A 118 35.12 -1.10 17.95
N THR A 119 35.09 -2.08 17.06
CA THR A 119 34.82 -3.48 17.38
C THR A 119 35.62 -3.79 18.65
N GLU A 120 34.94 -3.95 19.79
CA GLU A 120 35.58 -4.44 20.99
C GLU A 120 36.28 -5.76 20.62
N PRO A 121 37.62 -5.83 20.74
CA PRO A 121 38.34 -7.02 20.33
C PRO A 121 37.84 -8.17 21.20
N THR A 122 37.34 -9.21 20.55
CA THR A 122 36.87 -10.41 21.24
C THR A 122 38.00 -10.93 22.14
N MET A 123 37.66 -11.44 23.33
CA MET A 123 38.67 -11.85 24.34
C MET A 123 39.68 -12.90 23.84
N GLU A 124 39.39 -13.55 22.71
CA GLU A 124 40.35 -14.43 22.02
C GLU A 124 41.41 -13.64 21.24
N GLU A 125 41.06 -12.54 20.57
CA GLU A 125 42.03 -11.67 19.89
C GLU A 125 42.94 -10.94 20.89
N ILE A 126 42.41 -10.48 22.03
CA ILE A 126 43.25 -9.88 23.09
C ILE A 126 44.27 -10.89 23.62
N ARG A 127 43.88 -12.16 23.79
CA ARG A 127 44.80 -13.23 24.23
C ARG A 127 45.85 -13.54 23.16
N GLN A 128 45.45 -13.58 21.89
CA GLN A 128 46.38 -13.81 20.78
C GLN A 128 47.37 -12.65 20.62
N ILE A 129 46.93 -11.40 20.76
CA ILE A 129 47.81 -10.23 20.72
C ILE A 129 48.75 -10.21 21.92
N ALA A 130 48.28 -10.59 23.12
CA ALA A 130 49.12 -10.72 24.31
C ALA A 130 50.14 -11.85 24.20
N GLU A 131 49.80 -12.98 23.56
CA GLU A 131 50.74 -14.07 23.26
C GLU A 131 51.76 -13.66 22.20
N GLN A 132 51.33 -13.03 21.10
CA GLN A 132 52.25 -12.53 20.06
C GLN A 132 53.19 -11.42 20.57
N SER A 133 52.69 -10.56 21.46
CA SER A 133 53.50 -9.54 22.14
C SER A 133 54.59 -10.14 23.03
N LYS A 134 54.39 -11.35 23.55
CA LYS A 134 55.34 -12.01 24.45
C LYS A 134 56.48 -12.69 23.70
N GLU A 135 56.28 -13.01 22.42
CA GLU A 135 57.26 -13.69 21.57
C GLU A 135 58.17 -12.72 20.80
N HIS A 136 57.74 -11.46 20.63
CA HIS A 136 58.48 -10.43 19.87
C HIS A 136 59.03 -9.29 20.74
N SER A 137 59.43 -9.53 21.99
CA SER A 137 60.23 -8.55 22.72
C SER A 137 61.71 -8.73 22.37
N PRO A 138 62.34 -7.89 21.52
CA PRO A 138 63.80 -7.84 21.46
C PRO A 138 64.31 -7.36 22.81
N GLU A 139 65.21 -8.13 23.43
CA GLU A 139 66.00 -7.64 24.58
C GLU A 139 66.65 -6.31 24.18
N PRO A 140 66.58 -5.26 25.01
CA PRO A 140 67.43 -4.10 24.79
C PRO A 140 68.87 -4.55 24.99
N GLU A 141 69.64 -4.51 23.90
CA GLU A 141 71.09 -4.54 23.89
C GLU A 141 71.59 -3.41 24.81
N VAL A 142 71.84 -3.75 26.08
CA VAL A 142 72.51 -2.88 27.03
C VAL A 142 73.90 -3.46 27.25
N SER A 143 74.82 -2.90 26.45
CA SER A 143 76.20 -2.58 26.80
C SER A 143 76.55 -2.80 28.27
N HIS A 144 77.58 -3.61 28.56
CA HIS A 144 78.78 -3.22 29.31
C HIS A 144 79.60 -4.44 29.75
N ALA A 145 80.92 -4.32 29.49
CA ALA A 145 82.08 -5.02 30.06
C ALA A 145 82.40 -6.44 29.57
#